data_AF-A0A7S1Q1A1-F1
#
_entry.id   AF-A0A7S1Q1A1-F1
#
_cell.length_a   1.000
_cell.length_b   1.000
_cell.length_c   1.000
_cell.angle_alpha   90.00
_cell.angle_beta   90.00
_cell.angle_gamma   90.00
#
_symmetry.space_group_name_H-M   'P 1'
#
loop_
_entity.id
_entity.type
_entity.pdbx_description
1 polymer ?
#
loop_
_entity_poly.entity_id
_entity_poly.type
_entity_poly.pdbx_seq_one_letter_code
_entity_poly.pdbx_strand_id
1 'polypeptide(L)'
;DIRKLFVPRFQGARGNAADASGDGDGAATAAPVQMRPSPVSHVLSAKAIEAELGDTTSPDVIIAELRQANDQLVSEVEMLKTANQLLTNQLGDVRTAVVAERKQLDKEATRLKKLEDVRVRTIERYDDQLSFLEAQIKALRGTATLDESSLSMSDLDPTQEAVVMLSLGQLLLDCGVNSTQTQHSNDVAKSFWSNFPMVFVTADFLMHETVASNVVATSTTAFLDTDVSYRVRQDAVLLHNITCRPINLELHKVT
;
A
#
# COMPACT_ATOMS: atom_id res chain seq x y z
N ASP A 1 18.62 39.70 -12.86
CA ASP A 1 17.37 40.45 -12.71
C ASP A 1 16.19 39.64 -13.17
N ILE A 2 15.23 39.40 -12.28
CA ILE A 2 13.77 39.42 -12.50
C ILE A 2 13.13 39.15 -11.14
N ARG A 3 12.38 40.13 -10.68
CA ARG A 3 11.67 40.17 -9.40
C ARG A 3 10.28 39.53 -9.56
N LYS A 4 9.67 39.25 -8.39
CA LYS A 4 8.21 39.12 -8.13
C LYS A 4 7.57 37.81 -8.61
N LEU A 5 6.54 37.25 -7.99
CA LEU A 5 5.72 37.51 -6.80
C LEU A 5 4.94 36.19 -6.66
N PHE A 6 4.85 35.57 -5.48
CA PHE A 6 3.93 34.45 -5.29
C PHE A 6 2.90 34.75 -4.22
N VAL A 7 1.65 34.59 -4.64
CA VAL A 7 0.38 34.79 -3.95
C VAL A 7 0.11 33.57 -3.05
N PRO A 8 -0.46 33.74 -1.84
CA PRO A 8 -0.81 32.59 -1.00
C PRO A 8 -2.03 31.87 -1.56
N ARG A 9 -1.97 30.54 -1.67
CA ARG A 9 -3.13 29.68 -1.95
C ARG A 9 -3.52 28.89 -0.71
N PHE A 10 -4.83 28.72 -0.63
CA PHE A 10 -5.63 28.36 0.52
C PHE A 10 -5.28 27.03 1.20
N GLN A 11 -5.52 27.09 2.50
CA GLN A 11 -5.39 26.10 3.55
C GLN A 11 -6.55 25.09 3.45
N GLY A 12 -6.22 23.81 3.26
CA GLY A 12 -7.15 22.67 3.34
C GLY A 12 -6.71 21.77 4.50
N ALA A 13 -7.59 21.66 5.49
CA ALA A 13 -7.31 21.16 6.83
C ALA A 13 -6.89 19.68 6.91
N ARG A 14 -5.88 19.41 7.74
CA ARG A 14 -5.64 18.11 8.40
C ARG A 14 -6.49 18.07 9.67
N GLY A 15 -7.36 17.07 9.77
CA GLY A 15 -8.01 16.69 11.02
C GLY A 15 -7.39 15.42 11.58
N ASN A 16 -6.69 15.55 12.72
CA ASN A 16 -6.45 14.47 13.67
C ASN A 16 -7.76 14.18 14.42
N ALA A 17 -7.98 12.93 14.82
CA ALA A 17 -8.77 12.64 16.01
C ALA A 17 -8.31 11.31 16.62
N ALA A 18 -7.76 11.42 17.83
CA ALA A 18 -7.74 10.35 18.82
C ALA A 18 -9.09 10.36 19.57
N ASP A 19 -9.46 9.18 20.07
CA ASP A 19 -10.32 8.87 21.22
C ASP A 19 -11.58 9.72 21.48
N ALA A 20 -12.74 9.10 21.29
CA ALA A 20 -13.81 9.06 22.30
C ALA A 20 -14.89 8.03 21.94
N SER A 21 -15.28 7.28 22.96
CA SER A 21 -16.48 6.46 23.11
C SER A 21 -17.77 7.09 22.56
N GLY A 22 -18.62 6.26 21.96
CA GLY A 22 -20.01 6.63 21.66
C GLY A 22 -20.77 5.47 21.03
N ASP A 23 -21.47 4.70 21.87
CA ASP A 23 -22.60 3.87 21.46
C ASP A 23 -23.64 4.71 20.71
N GLY A 24 -24.24 4.16 19.65
CA GLY A 24 -25.42 4.75 19.03
C GLY A 24 -25.64 4.36 17.58
N ASP A 25 -26.56 3.41 17.38
CA ASP A 25 -27.11 2.92 16.11
C ASP A 25 -27.38 3.99 15.04
N GLY A 26 -27.15 3.62 13.77
CA GLY A 26 -27.48 4.43 12.61
C GLY A 26 -27.45 3.64 11.30
N ALA A 27 -28.26 2.58 11.20
CA ALA A 27 -28.43 1.83 9.96
C ALA A 27 -29.48 2.47 9.04
N ALA A 28 -29.05 2.74 7.82
CA ALA A 28 -29.77 2.64 6.56
C ALA A 28 -31.21 3.17 6.48
N THR A 29 -31.31 4.34 5.85
CA THR A 29 -32.45 4.83 5.08
C THR A 29 -32.96 3.79 4.08
N ALA A 30 -34.03 3.09 4.46
CA ALA A 30 -34.98 2.46 3.54
C ALA A 30 -36.39 2.83 4.00
N ALA A 31 -37.08 3.60 3.16
CA ALA A 31 -38.44 4.04 3.40
C ALA A 31 -39.40 2.85 3.59
N PRO A 32 -40.19 2.78 4.68
CA PRO A 32 -41.27 1.85 4.75
C PRO A 32 -42.45 2.43 3.97
N VAL A 33 -42.83 1.77 2.86
CA VAL A 33 -44.17 1.93 2.29
C VAL A 33 -45.14 1.37 3.32
N GLN A 34 -45.67 2.26 4.15
CA GLN A 34 -46.64 1.96 5.19
C GLN A 34 -48.01 1.82 4.55
N MET A 35 -48.31 0.66 3.97
CA MET A 35 -49.69 0.26 3.66
C MET A 35 -50.37 -0.09 4.99
N ARG A 36 -50.85 0.94 5.68
CA ARG A 36 -51.88 0.79 6.72
C ARG A 36 -53.21 0.52 6.01
N PRO A 37 -53.84 -0.64 6.15
CA PRO A 37 -55.30 -0.66 6.06
C PRO A 37 -55.79 0.08 7.29
N SER A 38 -56.32 1.29 7.09
CA SER A 38 -57.14 1.95 8.11
C SER A 38 -58.32 1.03 8.38
N PRO A 39 -58.57 0.56 9.62
CA PRO A 39 -59.85 -0.03 9.93
C PRO A 39 -60.87 1.10 9.84
N VAL A 40 -61.69 1.10 8.79
CA VAL A 40 -62.83 2.00 8.72
C VAL A 40 -63.74 1.57 9.87
N SER A 41 -63.72 2.34 10.96
CA SER A 41 -64.59 2.14 12.10
C SER A 41 -66.01 2.56 11.72
N HIS A 42 -66.73 1.71 10.99
CA HIS A 42 -68.18 1.78 10.95
C HIS A 42 -68.73 1.22 12.26
N VAL A 43 -68.62 2.03 13.32
CA VAL A 43 -69.50 1.86 14.49
C VAL A 43 -70.85 2.47 14.10
N LEU A 44 -71.61 1.72 13.30
CA LEU A 44 -73.03 1.97 13.17
C LEU A 44 -73.66 1.57 14.50
N SER A 45 -74.01 2.59 15.29
CA SER A 45 -74.72 2.37 16.55
C SER A 45 -76.03 1.64 16.25
N ALA A 46 -76.34 0.59 17.02
CA ALA A 46 -77.57 -0.19 16.87
C ALA A 46 -78.86 0.68 16.94
N LYS A 47 -78.77 1.90 17.48
CA LYS A 47 -79.87 2.88 17.53
C LYS A 47 -80.12 3.65 16.24
N ALA A 48 -79.19 3.65 15.28
CA ALA A 48 -79.36 4.33 13.99
C ALA A 48 -80.07 3.43 12.96
N ILE A 49 -80.04 2.11 13.15
CA ILE A 49 -80.67 1.14 12.24
C ILE A 49 -82.18 1.07 12.48
N GLU A 50 -82.64 1.28 13.72
CA GLU A 50 -84.07 1.29 14.05
C GLU A 50 -84.81 2.57 13.57
N ALA A 51 -84.09 3.63 13.23
CA ALA A 51 -84.68 4.91 12.81
C ALA A 51 -84.88 5.03 11.28
N GLU A 52 -84.23 4.18 10.48
CA GLU A 52 -84.46 4.08 9.02
C GLU A 52 -85.36 2.89 8.63
N LEU A 53 -85.89 2.12 9.60
CA LEU A 53 -86.89 1.07 9.36
C LEU A 53 -88.34 1.60 9.41
N GLY A 54 -88.52 2.86 9.05
CA GLY A 54 -89.83 3.47 8.84
C GLY A 54 -90.37 3.11 7.45
N ASP A 55 -91.12 2.01 7.40
CA ASP A 55 -92.08 1.63 6.37
C ASP A 55 -91.56 1.13 5.00
N THR A 56 -91.95 -0.10 4.65
CA THR A 56 -91.93 -0.77 3.33
C THR A 56 -90.69 -1.54 2.84
N THR A 57 -89.88 -2.11 3.72
CA THR A 57 -88.95 -3.19 3.31
C THR A 57 -89.42 -4.50 3.90
N SER A 58 -89.99 -5.40 3.06
CA SER A 58 -90.40 -6.72 3.52
C SER A 58 -89.19 -7.44 4.15
N PRO A 59 -89.35 -8.21 5.24
CA PRO A 59 -88.24 -8.89 5.92
C PRO A 59 -87.40 -9.76 4.98
N ASP A 60 -88.00 -10.26 3.89
CA ASP A 60 -87.31 -11.03 2.85
C ASP A 60 -86.24 -10.23 2.08
N VAL A 61 -86.43 -8.92 1.91
CA VAL A 61 -85.46 -8.04 1.24
C VAL A 61 -84.24 -7.80 2.13
N ILE A 62 -84.45 -7.56 3.43
CA ILE A 62 -83.36 -7.41 4.42
C ILE A 62 -82.56 -8.72 4.52
N ILE A 63 -83.24 -9.87 4.51
CA ILE A 63 -82.58 -11.19 4.51
C ILE A 63 -81.76 -11.40 3.22
N ALA A 64 -82.28 -10.96 2.07
CA ALA A 64 -81.56 -11.05 0.80
C ALA A 64 -80.31 -10.16 0.77
N GLU A 65 -80.39 -8.92 1.25
CA GLU A 65 -79.25 -8.00 1.35
C GLU A 65 -78.18 -8.52 2.31
N LEU A 66 -78.58 -9.05 3.47
CA LEU A 66 -77.66 -9.67 4.43
C LEU A 66 -76.98 -10.91 3.85
N ARG A 67 -77.70 -11.74 3.08
CA ARG A 67 -77.11 -12.88 2.36
C ARG A 67 -76.10 -12.42 1.32
N GLN A 68 -76.44 -11.42 0.53
CA GLN A 68 -75.54 -10.86 -0.47
C GLN A 68 -74.26 -10.27 0.15
N ALA A 69 -74.40 -9.54 1.27
CA ALA A 69 -73.25 -9.01 2.01
C ALA A 69 -72.38 -10.15 2.59
N ASN A 70 -73.01 -11.23 3.08
CA ASN A 70 -72.30 -12.38 3.60
C ASN A 70 -71.55 -13.14 2.48
N ASP A 71 -72.18 -13.31 1.32
CA ASP A 71 -71.54 -13.94 0.15
C ASP A 71 -70.35 -13.11 -0.35
N GLN A 72 -70.46 -11.78 -0.33
CA GLN A 72 -69.34 -10.88 -0.65
C GLN A 72 -68.19 -11.03 0.35
N LEU A 73 -68.50 -11.03 1.65
CA LEU A 73 -67.50 -11.22 2.71
C LEU A 73 -66.82 -12.60 2.61
N VAL A 74 -67.57 -13.65 2.31
CA VAL A 74 -67.01 -14.99 2.08
C VAL A 74 -66.05 -14.99 0.90
N SER A 75 -66.43 -14.35 -0.22
CA SER A 75 -65.55 -14.25 -1.39
C SER A 75 -64.27 -13.46 -1.11
N GLU A 76 -64.37 -12.40 -0.30
CA GLU A 76 -63.22 -11.59 0.09
C GLU A 76 -62.28 -12.36 1.02
N VAL A 77 -62.82 -13.13 1.97
CA VAL A 77 -62.03 -14.00 2.85
C VAL A 77 -61.32 -15.09 2.04
N GLU A 78 -61.97 -15.68 1.04
CA GLU A 78 -61.36 -16.68 0.16
C GLU A 78 -60.24 -16.07 -0.69
N MET A 79 -60.44 -14.88 -1.27
CA MET A 79 -59.39 -14.15 -1.98
C MET A 79 -58.20 -13.81 -1.06
N LEU A 80 -58.46 -13.32 0.15
CA LEU A 80 -57.40 -13.02 1.12
C LEU A 80 -56.63 -14.29 1.52
N LYS A 81 -57.32 -15.42 1.69
CA LYS A 81 -56.69 -16.71 2.01
C LYS A 81 -55.74 -17.16 0.91
N THR A 82 -56.15 -17.06 -0.36
CA THR A 82 -55.28 -17.42 -1.49
C THR A 82 -54.10 -16.47 -1.64
N ALA A 83 -54.31 -15.16 -1.45
CA ALA A 83 -53.23 -14.17 -1.46
C ALA A 83 -52.20 -14.43 -0.34
N ASN A 84 -52.66 -14.80 0.86
CA ASN A 84 -51.79 -15.12 1.98
C ASN A 84 -50.98 -16.40 1.74
N GLN A 85 -51.59 -17.42 1.12
CA GLN A 85 -50.88 -18.62 0.68
C GLN A 85 -49.79 -18.31 -0.36
N LEU A 86 -50.08 -17.42 -1.32
CA LEU A 86 -49.07 -17.00 -2.31
C LEU A 86 -47.90 -16.26 -1.65
N LEU A 87 -48.20 -15.30 -0.76
CA LEU A 87 -47.18 -14.53 -0.05
C LEU A 87 -46.33 -15.40 0.87
N THR A 88 -46.92 -16.37 1.56
CA THR A 88 -46.18 -17.32 2.40
C THR A 88 -45.25 -18.22 1.60
N ASN A 89 -45.68 -18.68 0.42
CA ASN A 89 -44.83 -19.43 -0.50
C ASN A 89 -43.66 -18.57 -1.01
N GLN A 90 -43.94 -17.34 -1.48
CA GLN A 90 -42.91 -16.41 -1.94
C GLN A 90 -41.90 -16.08 -0.83
N LEU A 91 -42.37 -15.89 0.41
CA LEU A 91 -41.51 -15.65 1.55
C LEU A 91 -40.67 -16.88 1.91
N GLY A 92 -41.21 -18.07 1.73
CA GLY A 92 -40.48 -19.34 1.79
C GLY A 92 -39.34 -19.40 0.77
N ASP A 93 -39.63 -19.11 -0.49
CA ASP A 93 -38.65 -19.13 -1.58
C ASP A 93 -37.52 -18.12 -1.33
N VAL A 94 -37.86 -16.87 -1.00
CA VAL A 94 -36.86 -15.84 -0.66
C VAL A 94 -36.00 -16.27 0.52
N ARG A 95 -36.60 -16.87 1.56
CA ARG A 95 -35.85 -17.35 2.72
C ARG A 95 -34.86 -18.45 2.34
N THR A 96 -35.25 -19.38 1.47
CA THR A 96 -34.33 -20.43 0.99
C THR A 96 -33.19 -19.86 0.16
N ALA A 97 -33.47 -18.90 -0.72
CA ALA A 97 -32.47 -18.22 -1.53
C ALA A 97 -31.44 -17.48 -0.66
N VAL A 98 -31.89 -16.72 0.33
CA VAL A 98 -31.02 -16.00 1.27
C VAL A 98 -30.13 -16.97 2.07
N VAL A 99 -30.66 -18.12 2.49
CA VAL A 99 -29.85 -19.13 3.19
C VAL A 99 -28.81 -19.76 2.26
N ALA A 100 -29.15 -20.01 1.00
CA ALA A 100 -28.20 -20.53 0.01
C ALA A 100 -27.09 -19.51 -0.29
N GLU A 101 -27.45 -18.24 -0.47
CA GLU A 101 -26.51 -17.14 -0.71
C GLU A 101 -25.55 -16.96 0.47
N ARG A 102 -26.05 -16.95 1.72
CA ARG A 102 -25.19 -16.89 2.91
C ARG A 102 -24.20 -18.04 2.97
N LYS A 103 -24.65 -19.27 2.68
CA LYS A 103 -23.74 -20.44 2.63
C LYS A 103 -22.68 -20.31 1.54
N GLN A 104 -23.01 -19.67 0.42
CA GLN A 104 -22.05 -19.43 -0.66
C GLN A 104 -21.04 -18.35 -0.27
N LEU A 105 -21.49 -17.24 0.32
CA LEU A 105 -20.63 -16.19 0.85
C LEU A 105 -19.68 -16.71 1.92
N ASP A 106 -20.14 -17.57 2.83
CA ASP A 106 -19.26 -18.20 3.85
C ASP A 106 -18.18 -19.08 3.20
N LYS A 107 -18.53 -19.84 2.15
CA LYS A 107 -17.55 -20.63 1.39
C LYS A 107 -16.53 -19.74 0.68
N GLU A 108 -16.97 -18.64 0.08
CA GLU A 108 -16.07 -17.69 -0.59
C GLU A 108 -15.16 -16.98 0.40
N ALA A 109 -15.68 -16.56 1.56
CA ALA A 109 -14.89 -15.95 2.64
C ALA A 109 -13.81 -16.91 3.15
N THR A 110 -14.14 -18.18 3.39
CA THR A 110 -13.13 -19.17 3.79
C THR A 110 -12.10 -19.45 2.71
N ARG A 111 -12.49 -19.43 1.42
CA ARG A 111 -11.56 -19.57 0.29
C ARG A 111 -10.60 -18.39 0.21
N LEU A 112 -11.12 -17.17 0.35
CA LEU A 112 -10.31 -15.94 0.35
C LEU A 112 -9.33 -15.92 1.51
N LYS A 113 -9.77 -16.28 2.72
CA LYS A 113 -8.90 -16.37 3.90
C LYS A 113 -7.73 -17.34 3.68
N LYS A 114 -7.98 -18.51 3.09
CA LYS A 114 -6.91 -19.47 2.74
C LYS A 114 -5.92 -18.90 1.72
N LEU A 115 -6.40 -18.15 0.73
CA LEU A 115 -5.53 -17.51 -0.26
C LEU A 115 -4.68 -16.41 0.37
N GLU A 116 -5.25 -15.65 1.29
CA GLU A 116 -4.53 -14.64 2.06
C GLU A 116 -3.44 -15.26 2.93
N ASP A 117 -3.75 -16.34 3.66
CA ASP A 117 -2.76 -17.07 4.47
C ASP A 117 -1.59 -17.59 3.61
N VAL A 118 -1.87 -18.12 2.42
CA VAL A 118 -0.83 -18.58 1.48
C VAL A 118 0.01 -17.41 0.99
N ARG A 119 -0.62 -16.28 0.68
CA ARG A 119 0.07 -15.08 0.21
C ARG A 119 1.01 -14.52 1.29
N VAL A 120 0.55 -14.44 2.54
CA VAL A 120 1.36 -13.98 3.67
C VAL A 120 2.60 -14.85 3.84
N ARG A 121 2.45 -16.18 3.90
CA ARG A 121 3.59 -17.11 4.00
C ARG A 121 4.56 -17.01 2.84
N THR A 122 4.05 -16.73 1.64
CA THR A 122 4.88 -16.56 0.45
C THR A 122 5.70 -15.27 0.54
N ILE A 123 5.11 -14.19 1.03
CA ILE A 123 5.80 -12.92 1.26
C ILE A 123 6.88 -13.08 2.33
N GLU A 124 6.57 -13.70 3.47
CA GLU A 124 7.54 -14.00 4.53
C GLU A 124 8.74 -14.79 3.99
N ARG A 125 8.49 -15.81 3.17
CA ARG A 125 9.55 -16.59 2.54
C ARG A 125 10.43 -15.75 1.59
N TYR A 126 9.84 -14.83 0.84
CA TYR A 126 10.62 -13.94 -0.01
C TYR A 126 11.43 -12.93 0.80
N ASP A 127 10.91 -12.45 1.93
CA ASP A 127 11.61 -11.56 2.84
C ASP A 127 12.84 -12.25 3.48
N ASP A 128 12.67 -13.50 3.91
CA ASP A 128 13.78 -14.35 4.39
C ASP A 128 14.85 -14.57 3.30
N GLN A 129 14.42 -14.77 2.05
CA GLN A 129 15.35 -14.94 0.92
C GLN A 129 16.09 -13.65 0.60
N LEU A 130 15.38 -12.50 0.60
CA LEU A 130 15.98 -11.19 0.36
C LEU A 130 16.97 -10.84 1.45
N SER A 131 16.62 -11.02 2.73
CA SER A 131 17.53 -10.76 3.85
C SER A 131 18.77 -11.67 3.80
N PHE A 132 18.63 -12.94 3.42
CA PHE A 132 19.76 -13.82 3.19
C PHE A 132 20.65 -13.36 2.03
N LEU A 133 20.05 -12.96 0.90
CA LEU A 133 20.80 -12.42 -0.24
C LEU A 133 21.48 -11.10 0.11
N GLU A 134 20.82 -10.22 0.85
CA GLU A 134 21.40 -8.98 1.37
C GLU A 134 22.58 -9.27 2.30
N ALA A 135 22.47 -10.26 3.17
CA ALA A 135 23.58 -10.69 4.03
C ALA A 135 24.75 -11.26 3.21
N GLN A 136 24.48 -12.05 2.16
CA GLN A 136 25.50 -12.53 1.23
C GLN A 136 26.14 -11.39 0.45
N ILE A 137 25.35 -10.45 -0.06
CA ILE A 137 25.85 -9.26 -0.76
C ILE A 137 26.69 -8.43 0.20
N LYS A 138 26.28 -8.26 1.46
CA LYS A 138 27.04 -7.54 2.48
C LYS A 138 28.36 -8.25 2.81
N ALA A 139 28.37 -9.58 2.87
CA ALA A 139 29.57 -10.37 3.06
C ALA A 139 30.51 -10.31 1.85
N LEU A 140 29.97 -10.39 0.63
CA LEU A 140 30.73 -10.32 -0.64
C LEU A 140 31.25 -8.91 -0.94
N ARG A 141 30.46 -7.89 -0.63
CA ARG A 141 30.89 -6.49 -0.69
C ARG A 141 31.87 -6.15 0.41
N GLY A 142 32.10 -7.06 1.36
CA GLY A 142 33.03 -6.94 2.48
C GLY A 142 32.95 -5.55 3.06
N THR A 143 31.97 -5.29 3.93
CA THR A 143 31.78 -3.95 4.51
C THR A 143 33.10 -3.35 4.96
N ALA A 144 33.67 -2.49 4.13
CA ALA A 144 34.43 -1.34 4.54
C ALA A 144 33.43 -0.35 5.13
N THR A 145 32.74 -0.76 6.20
CA THR A 145 32.54 0.19 7.27
C THR A 145 33.97 0.50 7.71
N LEU A 146 34.40 1.75 7.52
CA LEU A 146 35.40 2.33 8.40
C LEU A 146 34.82 2.18 9.80
N ASP A 147 34.98 1.01 10.36
CA ASP A 147 34.77 0.72 11.74
C ASP A 147 35.84 1.60 12.40
N GLU A 148 35.43 2.48 13.31
CA GLU A 148 36.34 3.37 14.06
C GLU A 148 37.34 2.58 14.92
N SER A 149 37.35 1.24 14.79
CA SER A 149 38.37 0.28 15.15
C SER A 149 39.48 0.14 14.09
N SER A 150 39.67 1.14 13.22
CA SER A 150 40.97 1.31 12.58
C SER A 150 42.01 1.38 13.69
N LEU A 151 43.00 0.47 13.67
CA LEU A 151 44.14 0.57 14.57
C LEU A 151 44.60 2.02 14.55
N SER A 152 44.54 2.69 15.70
CA SER A 152 45.06 4.04 15.78
C SER A 152 46.54 3.93 15.42
N MET A 153 47.02 4.75 14.48
CA MET A 153 48.45 4.79 14.13
C MET A 153 49.36 5.05 15.34
N SER A 154 48.77 5.46 16.48
CA SER A 154 49.39 5.58 17.80
C SER A 154 49.87 4.25 18.41
N ASP A 155 49.34 3.11 17.96
CA ASP A 155 49.69 1.77 18.48
C ASP A 155 50.82 1.09 17.70
N LEU A 156 51.26 1.67 16.58
CA LEU A 156 52.35 1.14 15.77
C LEU A 156 53.69 1.76 16.21
N ASP A 157 54.72 0.93 16.32
CA ASP A 157 56.07 1.33 16.74
C ASP A 157 56.72 2.29 15.70
N PRO A 158 57.10 3.52 16.08
CA PRO A 158 57.66 4.53 15.16
C PRO A 158 59.03 4.14 14.59
N THR A 159 59.62 3.03 15.03
CA THR A 159 60.86 2.48 14.46
C THR A 159 60.61 1.47 13.34
N GLN A 160 59.36 1.05 13.12
CA GLN A 160 59.00 0.08 12.10
C GLN A 160 58.68 0.73 10.75
N GLU A 161 58.88 -0.04 9.69
CA GLU A 161 58.47 0.34 8.34
C GLU A 161 57.05 -0.17 8.11
N ALA A 162 56.17 0.73 7.67
CA ALA A 162 54.81 0.41 7.30
C ALA A 162 54.73 0.13 5.80
N VAL A 163 53.98 -0.90 5.42
CA VAL A 163 53.60 -1.11 4.02
C VAL A 163 52.20 -0.55 3.85
N VAL A 164 52.08 0.52 3.08
CA VAL A 164 50.78 1.13 2.77
C VAL A 164 50.39 0.71 1.36
N MET A 165 49.18 0.16 1.22
CA MET A 165 48.67 -0.39 -0.03
C MET A 165 47.39 0.33 -0.45
N LEU A 166 47.36 0.76 -1.72
CA LEU A 166 46.17 1.22 -2.41
C LEU A 166 45.72 0.11 -3.36
N SER A 167 44.47 -0.34 -3.22
CA SER A 167 43.85 -1.30 -4.13
C SER A 167 42.63 -0.67 -4.79
N LEU A 168 42.66 -0.57 -6.12
CA LEU A 168 41.55 -0.13 -6.95
C LEU A 168 40.88 -1.36 -7.56
N GLY A 169 39.79 -1.82 -6.93
CA GLY A 169 39.08 -3.03 -7.33
C GLY A 169 38.12 -2.81 -8.50
N GLN A 170 36.90 -2.33 -8.20
CA GLN A 170 35.82 -2.25 -9.18
C GLN A 170 35.18 -0.87 -9.19
N LEU A 171 34.98 -0.34 -10.40
CA LEU A 171 34.13 0.82 -10.65
C LEU A 171 32.73 0.33 -11.01
N LEU A 172 31.76 0.64 -10.15
CA LEU A 172 30.34 0.36 -10.37
C LEU A 172 29.64 1.63 -10.82
N LEU A 173 28.93 1.55 -11.94
CA LEU A 173 28.12 2.65 -12.43
C LEU A 173 26.72 2.57 -11.77
N ASP A 174 26.47 3.40 -10.75
CA ASP A 174 25.12 3.61 -10.25
C ASP A 174 24.40 4.63 -11.14
N CYS A 175 23.77 4.14 -12.20
CA CYS A 175 22.82 4.94 -12.98
C CYS A 175 21.59 5.18 -12.12
N GLY A 176 21.62 6.23 -11.31
CA GLY A 176 20.58 6.60 -10.36
C GLY A 176 19.18 6.58 -10.99
N VAL A 177 18.44 5.50 -10.71
CA VAL A 177 16.99 5.46 -10.94
C VAL A 177 16.26 6.17 -9.79
N ASN A 178 16.93 6.45 -8.66
CA ASN A 178 16.27 6.93 -7.43
C ASN A 178 16.91 8.16 -6.74
N SER A 179 17.72 8.99 -7.40
CA SER A 179 18.22 10.23 -6.78
C SER A 179 17.44 11.45 -7.28
N THR A 180 16.61 12.03 -6.40
CA THR A 180 15.97 13.35 -6.56
C THR A 180 16.97 14.49 -6.41
N GLN A 181 18.18 14.36 -6.98
CA GLN A 181 19.22 15.36 -6.91
C GLN A 181 19.63 15.73 -8.34
N THR A 182 19.23 16.95 -8.72
CA THR A 182 19.71 17.76 -9.86
C THR A 182 19.60 17.14 -11.26
N GLN A 183 18.52 17.48 -11.97
CA GLN A 183 18.30 17.13 -13.39
C GLN A 183 19.43 17.61 -14.34
N HIS A 184 20.27 18.57 -13.95
CA HIS A 184 21.43 19.00 -14.74
C HIS A 184 22.66 18.08 -14.63
N SER A 185 22.79 17.26 -13.56
CA SER A 185 23.91 16.32 -13.43
C SER A 185 23.70 15.02 -14.23
N ASN A 186 22.43 14.66 -14.43
CA ASN A 186 22.05 13.45 -15.15
C ASN A 186 22.34 13.53 -16.66
N ASP A 187 22.33 14.71 -17.28
CA ASP A 187 22.63 14.82 -18.72
C ASP A 187 24.13 14.70 -19.03
N VAL A 188 25.01 15.14 -18.12
CA VAL A 188 26.47 14.98 -18.25
C VAL A 188 26.86 13.51 -18.03
N ALA A 189 26.29 12.85 -17.02
CA ALA A 189 26.48 11.41 -16.82
C ALA A 189 25.94 10.61 -18.01
N LYS A 190 24.70 10.88 -18.46
CA LYS A 190 24.12 10.18 -19.63
C LYS A 190 24.92 10.38 -20.92
N SER A 191 25.47 11.58 -21.16
CA SER A 191 26.26 11.86 -22.36
C SER A 191 27.67 11.24 -22.29
N PHE A 192 28.32 11.26 -21.12
CA PHE A 192 29.65 10.65 -20.92
C PHE A 192 29.63 9.14 -21.16
N TRP A 193 28.57 8.46 -20.69
CA TRP A 193 28.41 7.01 -20.70
C TRP A 193 27.63 6.44 -21.90
N SER A 194 27.21 7.28 -22.85
CA SER A 194 26.36 6.88 -23.99
C SER A 194 26.94 5.81 -24.91
N ASN A 195 28.27 5.59 -24.89
CA ASN A 195 28.99 4.71 -25.82
C ASN A 195 29.96 3.72 -25.14
N PHE A 196 29.74 3.36 -23.87
CA PHE A 196 30.65 2.43 -23.14
C PHE A 196 32.14 2.82 -23.30
N PRO A 197 32.54 4.01 -22.81
CA PRO A 197 33.88 4.54 -23.03
C PRO A 197 34.94 3.61 -22.45
N MET A 198 36.13 3.62 -23.04
CA MET A 198 37.31 3.12 -22.33
C MET A 198 37.70 4.14 -21.27
N VAL A 199 37.93 3.70 -20.03
CA VAL A 199 38.28 4.57 -18.92
C VAL A 199 39.49 4.04 -18.17
N PHE A 200 40.22 4.94 -17.52
CA PHE A 200 41.21 4.60 -16.51
C PHE A 200 41.10 5.60 -15.35
N VAL A 201 41.57 5.19 -14.19
CA VAL A 201 41.58 6.00 -12.98
C VAL A 201 43.02 6.36 -12.65
N THR A 202 43.26 7.63 -12.32
CA THR A 202 44.52 8.05 -11.72
C THR A 202 44.34 8.36 -10.25
N ALA A 203 45.29 7.93 -9.43
CA ALA A 203 45.30 8.14 -7.99
C ALA A 203 46.60 8.84 -7.56
N ASP A 204 46.48 9.96 -6.85
CA ASP A 204 47.60 10.57 -6.13
C ASP A 204 47.66 9.96 -4.72
N PHE A 205 48.66 9.12 -4.49
CA PHE A 205 48.82 8.36 -3.25
C PHE A 205 50.16 8.70 -2.58
N LEU A 206 50.07 9.15 -1.32
CA LEU A 206 51.21 9.41 -0.42
C LEU A 206 52.31 10.35 -0.96
N MET A 207 51.96 11.33 -1.81
CA MET A 207 52.89 12.31 -2.40
C MET A 207 54.00 11.68 -3.26
N HIS A 208 53.88 10.41 -3.63
CA HIS A 208 54.80 9.73 -4.53
C HIS A 208 54.39 10.00 -5.99
N GLU A 209 54.41 8.95 -6.81
CA GLU A 209 54.03 9.00 -8.21
C GLU A 209 52.51 8.84 -8.35
N THR A 210 51.92 9.58 -9.29
CA THR A 210 50.53 9.37 -9.66
C THR A 210 50.39 8.00 -10.31
N VAL A 211 49.61 7.13 -9.70
CA VAL A 211 49.34 5.79 -10.21
C VAL A 211 48.21 5.87 -11.21
N ALA A 212 48.36 5.25 -12.38
CA ALA A 212 47.28 5.06 -13.35
C ALA A 212 46.86 3.59 -13.38
N SER A 213 45.55 3.34 -13.36
CA SER A 213 45.00 2.01 -13.58
C SER A 213 45.15 1.57 -15.03
N ASN A 214 44.94 0.27 -15.28
CA ASN A 214 44.73 -0.21 -16.64
C ASN A 214 43.53 0.49 -17.30
N VAL A 215 43.59 0.61 -18.63
CA VAL A 215 42.47 1.10 -19.44
C VAL A 215 41.47 -0.03 -19.60
N VAL A 216 40.22 0.20 -19.18
CA VAL A 216 39.16 -0.80 -19.17
C VAL A 216 37.95 -0.27 -19.92
N ALA A 217 37.36 -1.12 -20.77
CA ALA A 217 36.09 -0.82 -21.43
C ALA A 217 34.96 -0.86 -20.38
N THR A 218 34.29 0.27 -20.17
CA THR A 218 33.25 0.36 -19.14
C THR A 218 31.92 -0.10 -19.70
N SER A 219 31.33 -1.16 -19.13
CA SER A 219 29.92 -1.52 -19.37
C SER A 219 29.02 -0.94 -18.27
N THR A 220 28.55 -1.76 -17.35
CA THR A 220 27.92 -1.37 -16.06
C THR A 220 28.90 -1.47 -14.89
N THR A 221 29.95 -2.27 -15.08
CA THR A 221 31.06 -2.44 -14.14
C THR A 221 32.38 -2.48 -14.90
N ALA A 222 33.45 -2.01 -14.27
CA ALA A 222 34.81 -2.13 -14.76
C ALA A 222 35.73 -2.57 -13.61
N PHE A 223 36.54 -3.60 -13.85
CA PHE A 223 37.53 -4.09 -12.90
C PHE A 223 38.86 -3.44 -13.22
N LEU A 224 39.38 -2.65 -12.30
CA LEU A 224 40.63 -1.92 -12.47
C LEU A 224 41.82 -2.78 -12.03
N ASP A 225 41.62 -3.69 -11.07
CA ASP A 225 42.59 -4.63 -10.50
C ASP A 225 44.00 -4.01 -10.37
N THR A 226 44.06 -2.79 -9.84
CA THR A 226 45.30 -2.03 -9.72
C THR A 226 45.69 -1.95 -8.26
N ASP A 227 46.77 -2.65 -7.92
CA ASP A 227 47.35 -2.66 -6.58
C ASP A 227 48.70 -1.95 -6.60
N VAL A 228 48.87 -0.96 -5.72
CA VAL A 228 50.14 -0.29 -5.51
C VAL A 228 50.47 -0.25 -4.04
N SER A 229 51.68 -0.68 -3.71
CA SER A 229 52.20 -0.71 -2.34
C SER A 229 53.49 0.06 -2.23
N TYR A 230 53.59 0.93 -1.21
CA TYR A 230 54.82 1.61 -0.86
C TYR A 230 55.26 1.19 0.54
N ARG A 231 56.55 0.90 0.68
CA ARG A 231 57.19 0.71 1.97
C ARG A 231 57.63 2.08 2.46
N VAL A 232 56.96 2.61 3.47
CA VAL A 232 57.20 3.95 4.00
C VAL A 232 57.59 3.83 5.46
N ARG A 233 58.58 4.62 5.87
CA ARG A 233 58.95 4.70 7.29
C ARG A 233 57.79 5.34 8.06
N GLN A 234 57.42 4.75 9.18
CA GLN A 234 56.38 5.33 10.02
C GLN A 234 56.93 6.58 10.72
N ASP A 235 56.48 7.75 10.28
CA ASP A 235 56.84 9.02 10.88
C ASP A 235 55.62 9.94 11.04
N ALA A 236 55.81 11.08 11.73
CA ALA A 236 54.75 12.05 11.93
C ALA A 236 54.24 12.66 10.61
N VAL A 237 55.06 12.61 9.54
CA VAL A 237 54.71 13.13 8.22
C VAL A 237 53.74 12.18 7.51
N LEU A 238 53.96 10.87 7.58
CA LEU A 238 53.04 9.85 7.08
C LEU A 238 51.68 9.95 7.78
N LEU A 239 51.68 10.08 9.10
CA LEU A 239 50.45 10.27 9.88
C LEU A 239 49.71 11.53 9.47
N HIS A 240 50.42 12.66 9.38
CA HIS A 240 49.83 13.92 8.95
C HIS A 240 49.24 13.82 7.53
N ASN A 241 49.94 13.17 6.60
CA ASN A 241 49.45 12.99 5.23
C ASN A 241 48.20 12.10 5.18
N ILE A 242 48.16 11.00 5.91
CA ILE A 242 46.97 10.11 5.92
C ILE A 242 45.77 10.80 6.58
N THR A 243 45.97 11.58 7.64
CA THR A 243 44.88 12.22 8.38
C THR A 243 44.37 13.50 7.70
N CYS A 244 45.25 14.30 7.10
CA CYS A 244 44.89 15.63 6.62
C CYS A 244 44.75 15.73 5.09
N ARG A 245 45.28 14.78 4.33
CA ARG A 245 45.25 14.83 2.86
C ARG A 245 44.22 13.84 2.31
N PRO A 246 43.18 14.30 1.60
CA PRO A 246 42.30 13.40 0.88
C PRO A 246 43.06 12.75 -0.29
N ILE A 247 42.76 11.49 -0.58
CA ILE A 247 43.24 10.80 -1.78
C ILE A 247 42.42 11.34 -2.97
N ASN A 248 43.10 11.88 -3.97
CA ASN A 248 42.46 12.34 -5.19
C ASN A 248 42.41 11.20 -6.21
N LEU A 249 41.20 10.83 -6.60
CA LEU A 249 40.93 9.87 -7.67
C LEU A 249 40.29 10.61 -8.84
N GLU A 250 40.93 10.57 -10.00
CA GLU A 250 40.42 11.18 -11.22
C GLU A 250 40.05 10.10 -12.23
N LEU A 251 38.85 10.17 -12.79
CA LEU A 251 38.36 9.25 -13.81
C LEU A 251 38.53 9.88 -15.18
N HIS A 252 39.30 9.22 -16.04
CA HIS A 252 39.61 9.69 -17.38
C HIS A 252 38.90 8.83 -18.42
N LYS A 253 38.44 9.49 -19.49
CA LYS A 253 37.88 8.83 -20.67
C LYS A 253 38.92 8.81 -21.78
N VAL A 254 39.15 7.61 -22.32
CA VAL A 254 39.99 7.38 -23.51
C VAL A 254 39.09 7.46 -24.74
N THR A 255 39.44 8.37 -25.65
CA THR A 255 38.77 8.58 -26.95
C THR A 255 39.42 7.78 -28.05
#